data_AF-A0A396FM28-F1
#
_entry.id   AF-A0A396FM28-F1
#
_cell.length_a   1.000
_cell.length_b   1.000
_cell.length_c   1.000
_cell.angle_alpha   90.00
_cell.angle_beta   90.00
_cell.angle_gamma   90.00
#
_symmetry.space_group_name_H-M   'P 1'
#
loop_
_entity.id
_entity.type
_entity.pdbx_description
1 polymer ?
#
loop_
_entity_poly.entity_id
_entity_poly.type
_entity_poly.pdbx_seq_one_letter_code
_entity_poly.pdbx_strand_id
1 'polypeptide(L)'
;MIKKYFKKLVSVALSAVMVMGMSVTAFASETDNTSVRGVYSPEFPDAYIITETNSEPVGYSIDSTEIQPATVTATVFVEESYAVDRNGEVYVSDSRLLSKEEVDDIGIDNFDNLNTLATPRAAKNSYGKLTLTFSGTHSKSGKSVSCKLTADADWDFGSFTSSEKNPAVGKDFMSITWSGSFTTRAFSCKATDLVGNVTSAVMVDSIANGGRVWSFDESLFEDHFANYNKNIHATMTIKKNTMTGNGNTAEAVLKYIHTYKQTVGSISMSAGSDTVSAGFTLSNVDEQWSLVCTVTNIPY
;
A
#
# COMPACT_ATOMS: atom_id res chain seq x y z
N MET A 1 44.09 25.09 -38.03
CA MET A 1 42.64 25.30 -38.25
C MET A 1 41.76 24.11 -37.82
N ILE A 2 42.18 22.85 -37.98
CA ILE A 2 41.37 21.63 -37.74
C ILE A 2 40.82 21.48 -36.30
N LYS A 3 41.59 21.85 -35.26
CA LYS A 3 41.14 21.74 -33.85
C LYS A 3 39.93 22.62 -33.48
N LYS A 4 39.75 23.77 -34.15
CA LYS A 4 38.64 24.71 -33.86
C LYS A 4 37.32 24.19 -34.43
N TYR A 5 37.37 23.50 -35.57
CA TYR A 5 36.21 22.87 -36.19
C TYR A 5 35.81 21.58 -35.46
N PHE A 6 36.78 20.79 -34.99
CA PHE A 6 36.49 19.56 -34.22
C PHE A 6 35.73 19.84 -32.92
N LYS A 7 36.12 20.88 -32.15
CA LYS A 7 35.38 21.28 -30.93
C LYS A 7 33.95 21.76 -31.21
N LYS A 8 33.73 22.46 -32.33
CA LYS A 8 32.37 22.89 -32.74
C LYS A 8 31.53 21.69 -33.18
N LEU A 9 32.13 20.72 -33.87
CA LEU A 9 31.44 19.51 -34.32
C LEU A 9 31.02 18.62 -33.15
N VAL A 10 31.90 18.47 -32.14
CA VAL A 10 31.57 17.74 -30.90
C VAL A 10 30.48 18.45 -30.11
N SER A 11 30.49 19.78 -30.03
CA SER A 11 29.44 20.55 -29.34
C SER A 11 28.07 20.47 -30.03
N VAL A 12 28.04 20.40 -31.36
CA VAL A 12 26.79 20.23 -32.15
C VAL A 12 26.28 18.80 -32.06
N ALA A 13 27.17 17.80 -32.06
CA ALA A 13 26.78 16.40 -31.86
C ALA A 13 26.20 16.18 -30.44
N LEU A 14 26.78 16.78 -29.40
CA LEU A 14 26.29 16.64 -28.03
C LEU A 14 24.89 17.26 -27.83
N SER A 15 24.62 18.39 -28.49
CA SER A 15 23.30 19.04 -28.45
C SER A 15 22.26 18.30 -29.29
N ALA A 16 22.64 17.69 -30.40
CA ALA A 16 21.76 16.82 -31.18
C ALA A 16 21.36 15.53 -30.41
N VAL A 17 22.28 14.95 -29.62
CA VAL A 17 21.97 13.80 -28.75
C VAL A 17 21.05 14.21 -27.60
N MET A 18 21.22 15.40 -27.01
CA MET A 18 20.30 15.89 -25.98
C MET A 18 18.89 16.15 -26.50
N VAL A 19 18.72 16.67 -27.73
CA VAL A 19 17.39 16.94 -28.30
C VAL A 19 16.71 15.64 -28.76
N MET A 20 17.46 14.64 -29.22
CA MET A 20 16.89 13.33 -29.56
C MET A 20 16.56 12.45 -28.34
N GLY A 21 17.15 12.72 -27.17
CA GLY A 21 16.81 12.04 -25.92
C GLY A 21 15.52 12.53 -25.24
N MET A 22 14.94 13.65 -25.69
CA MET A 22 13.74 14.25 -25.08
C MET A 22 12.44 14.00 -25.85
N SER A 23 12.49 13.25 -26.95
CA SER A 23 11.33 12.92 -27.77
C SER A 23 11.06 11.41 -27.78
N VAL A 24 10.90 10.83 -26.59
CA VAL A 24 10.11 9.61 -26.46
C VAL A 24 8.66 10.06 -26.60
N THR A 25 8.06 9.84 -27.76
CA THR A 25 6.61 9.86 -27.88
C THR A 25 6.09 8.80 -26.93
N ALA A 26 5.57 9.22 -25.77
CA ALA A 26 4.72 8.38 -24.96
C ALA A 26 3.49 8.08 -25.82
N PHE A 27 3.48 6.92 -26.45
CA PHE A 27 2.23 6.33 -26.90
C PHE A 27 1.43 6.10 -25.61
N ALA A 28 0.43 6.94 -25.37
CA ALA A 28 -0.65 6.59 -24.47
C ALA A 28 -1.30 5.35 -25.10
N SER A 29 -0.91 4.17 -24.63
CA SER A 29 -1.77 3.00 -24.75
C SER A 29 -3.06 3.39 -24.06
N GLU A 30 -4.14 3.54 -24.82
CA GLU A 30 -5.49 3.49 -24.28
C GLU A 30 -5.69 2.04 -23.80
N THR A 31 -5.12 1.76 -22.63
CA THR A 31 -5.49 0.58 -21.88
C THR A 31 -6.86 0.89 -21.31
N ASP A 32 -7.88 0.16 -21.77
CA ASP A 32 -9.16 -0.01 -21.08
C ASP A 32 -8.90 -0.68 -19.72
N ASN A 33 -8.18 0.00 -18.83
CA ASN A 33 -8.00 -0.39 -17.45
C ASN A 33 -9.19 0.18 -16.70
N THR A 34 -10.15 -0.67 -16.41
CA THR A 34 -11.12 -0.50 -15.33
C THR A 34 -10.44 -0.50 -13.95
N SER A 35 -9.24 0.07 -13.81
CA SER A 35 -8.71 0.46 -12.51
C SER A 35 -9.59 1.59 -12.01
N VAL A 36 -10.46 1.29 -11.06
CA VAL A 36 -11.22 2.28 -10.32
C VAL A 36 -10.23 3.37 -9.87
N ARG A 37 -10.47 4.62 -10.26
CA ARG A 37 -9.60 5.77 -9.94
C ARG A 37 -9.30 5.75 -8.44
N GLY A 38 -8.07 5.38 -8.07
CA GLY A 38 -7.61 5.42 -6.68
C GLY A 38 -7.05 4.13 -6.10
N VAL A 39 -7.10 2.98 -6.81
CA VAL A 39 -6.47 1.72 -6.36
C VAL A 39 -5.46 1.20 -7.38
N TYR A 40 -4.22 0.93 -6.95
CA TYR A 40 -3.17 0.39 -7.83
C TYR A 40 -1.97 -0.18 -7.06
N SER A 41 -1.18 -1.04 -7.74
CA SER A 41 0.16 -1.45 -7.33
C SER A 41 1.20 -0.93 -8.33
N PRO A 42 2.17 -0.10 -7.91
CA PRO A 42 3.26 0.37 -8.78
C PRO A 42 4.14 -0.75 -9.34
N GLU A 43 4.43 -1.77 -8.51
CA GLU A 43 5.35 -2.85 -8.84
C GLU A 43 4.72 -3.90 -9.75
N PHE A 44 3.39 -4.06 -9.68
CA PHE A 44 2.61 -4.98 -10.53
C PHE A 44 1.42 -4.25 -11.18
N PRO A 45 1.64 -3.50 -12.28
CA PRO A 45 0.58 -2.73 -12.95
C PRO A 45 -0.55 -3.57 -13.56
N ASP A 46 -0.29 -4.86 -13.80
CA ASP A 46 -1.20 -5.86 -14.35
C ASP A 46 -1.84 -6.75 -13.27
N ALA A 47 -1.59 -6.48 -12.00
CA ALA A 47 -2.18 -7.20 -10.88
C ALA A 47 -3.71 -7.19 -10.96
N TYR A 48 -4.32 -8.34 -10.67
CA TYR A 48 -5.76 -8.46 -10.56
C TYR A 48 -6.23 -7.90 -9.23
N ILE A 49 -6.92 -6.77 -9.27
CA ILE A 49 -7.45 -6.09 -8.10
C ILE A 49 -8.98 -6.07 -8.15
N ILE A 50 -9.61 -6.83 -7.26
CA ILE A 50 -11.06 -6.72 -7.04
C ILE A 50 -11.30 -5.47 -6.22
N THR A 51 -11.99 -4.50 -6.80
CA THR A 51 -12.26 -3.22 -6.14
C THR A 51 -13.76 -3.04 -5.91
N GLU A 52 -14.13 -2.76 -4.66
CA GLU A 52 -15.48 -2.38 -4.28
C GLU A 52 -15.46 -0.95 -3.72
N THR A 53 -16.31 -0.08 -4.27
CA THR A 53 -16.42 1.29 -3.78
C THR A 53 -17.86 1.64 -3.45
N ASN A 54 -18.09 2.22 -2.28
CA ASN A 54 -19.31 2.93 -1.98
C ASN A 54 -19.05 4.43 -2.16
N SER A 55 -19.47 4.96 -3.31
CA SER A 55 -19.31 6.37 -3.67
C SER A 55 -20.63 7.16 -3.68
N GLU A 56 -21.75 6.56 -3.25
CA GLU A 56 -23.04 7.25 -3.21
C GLU A 56 -23.24 8.00 -1.87
N PRO A 57 -23.33 9.35 -1.87
CA PRO A 57 -23.93 10.06 -0.76
C PRO A 57 -25.45 9.87 -0.86
N VAL A 58 -25.99 8.83 -0.23
CA VAL A 58 -27.45 8.70 -0.12
C VAL A 58 -27.95 9.76 0.88
N GLY A 59 -28.40 10.87 0.33
CA GLY A 59 -29.27 11.84 1.00
C GLY A 59 -28.56 12.98 1.70
N TYR A 60 -28.80 14.20 1.21
CA TYR A 60 -28.85 15.38 2.07
C TYR A 60 -29.93 15.16 3.13
N SER A 61 -29.57 14.53 4.25
CA SER A 61 -30.37 14.61 5.47
C SER A 61 -30.08 15.96 6.11
N ILE A 62 -31.12 16.79 6.19
CA ILE A 62 -31.10 18.12 6.79
C ILE A 62 -30.78 18.04 8.31
N ASP A 63 -30.71 16.84 8.90
CA ASP A 63 -30.58 16.67 10.36
C ASP A 63 -29.68 15.51 10.85
N SER A 64 -28.78 14.94 10.04
CA SER A 64 -27.79 13.95 10.52
C SER A 64 -26.35 14.44 10.43
N THR A 65 -25.65 14.44 11.56
CA THR A 65 -24.31 15.00 11.79
C THR A 65 -23.16 14.17 11.22
N GLU A 66 -23.44 13.07 10.52
CA GLU A 66 -22.45 12.14 9.98
C GLU A 66 -22.85 11.72 8.56
N ILE A 67 -22.00 12.03 7.59
CA ILE A 67 -22.17 11.67 6.17
C ILE A 67 -21.61 10.25 5.97
N GLN A 68 -22.29 9.44 5.15
CA GLN A 68 -21.91 8.06 4.84
C GLN A 68 -20.43 7.97 4.42
N PRO A 69 -19.65 7.00 4.95
CA PRO A 69 -18.23 6.90 4.66
C PRO A 69 -17.98 6.60 3.19
N ALA A 70 -17.18 7.44 2.53
CA ALA A 70 -16.54 7.04 1.29
C ALA A 70 -15.61 5.87 1.62
N THR A 71 -15.87 4.71 1.02
CA THR A 71 -15.16 3.46 1.32
C THR A 71 -14.64 2.84 0.03
N VAL A 72 -13.39 2.42 0.07
CA VAL A 72 -12.69 1.69 -1.00
C VAL A 72 -12.14 0.41 -0.41
N THR A 73 -12.59 -0.73 -0.94
CA THR A 73 -12.06 -2.05 -0.62
C THR A 73 -11.31 -2.58 -1.84
N ALA A 74 -10.11 -3.09 -1.63
CA ALA A 74 -9.24 -3.62 -2.67
C ALA A 74 -8.66 -4.96 -2.24
N THR A 75 -8.99 -6.02 -2.98
CA THR A 75 -8.44 -7.37 -2.76
C THR A 75 -7.49 -7.74 -3.89
N VAL A 76 -6.27 -8.15 -3.52
CA VAL A 76 -5.24 -8.66 -4.43
C VAL A 76 -4.90 -10.10 -4.11
N PHE A 77 -4.40 -10.81 -5.13
CA PHE A 77 -4.00 -12.20 -5.06
C PHE A 77 -2.48 -12.30 -5.08
N VAL A 78 -1.93 -13.06 -4.14
CA VAL A 78 -0.49 -13.14 -3.89
C VAL A 78 -0.03 -14.57 -4.14
N GLU A 79 1.07 -14.71 -4.88
CA GLU A 79 1.85 -15.95 -4.94
C GLU A 79 3.19 -15.72 -4.25
N GLU A 80 3.53 -16.63 -3.33
CA GLU A 80 4.87 -16.71 -2.74
C GLU A 80 5.56 -17.99 -3.16
N SER A 81 6.84 -17.88 -3.55
CA SER A 81 7.70 -19.01 -3.87
C SER A 81 8.73 -19.22 -2.78
N TYR A 82 8.90 -20.45 -2.28
CA TYR A 82 9.88 -20.76 -1.24
C TYR A 82 11.12 -21.48 -1.78
N ALA A 83 12.29 -21.09 -1.26
CA ALA A 83 13.56 -21.76 -1.53
C ALA A 83 14.23 -22.23 -0.22
N VAL A 84 15.21 -23.12 -0.35
CA VAL A 84 15.99 -23.64 0.78
C VAL A 84 17.42 -23.15 0.66
N ASP A 85 17.94 -22.56 1.74
CA ASP A 85 19.32 -22.09 1.80
C ASP A 85 20.32 -23.26 1.99
N ARG A 86 21.62 -22.95 2.07
CA ARG A 86 22.67 -23.96 2.26
C ARG A 86 22.64 -24.64 3.64
N ASN A 87 21.95 -24.04 4.61
CA ASN A 87 21.81 -24.54 5.97
C ASN A 87 20.51 -25.36 6.15
N GLY A 88 19.70 -25.51 5.08
CA GLY A 88 18.43 -26.22 5.12
C GLY A 88 17.26 -25.35 5.60
N GLU A 89 17.41 -24.02 5.62
CA GLU A 89 16.39 -23.06 6.05
C GLU A 89 15.52 -22.64 4.88
N VAL A 90 14.20 -22.71 5.07
CA VAL A 90 13.22 -22.26 4.07
C VAL A 90 13.06 -20.75 4.20
N TYR A 91 13.10 -20.02 3.09
CA TYR A 91 12.85 -18.58 3.01
C TYR A 91 11.93 -18.24 1.84
N VAL A 92 11.20 -17.11 1.92
CA VAL A 92 10.44 -16.58 0.78
C VAL A 92 11.44 -16.08 -0.26
N SER A 93 11.49 -16.74 -1.41
CA SER A 93 12.42 -16.39 -2.49
C SER A 93 11.87 -15.32 -3.43
N ASP A 94 10.55 -15.30 -3.60
CA ASP A 94 9.80 -14.36 -4.44
C ASP A 94 8.37 -14.21 -3.88
N SER A 95 7.82 -13.00 -3.98
CA SER A 95 6.41 -12.70 -3.65
C SER A 95 5.90 -11.67 -4.65
N ARG A 96 4.77 -11.99 -5.29
CA ARG A 96 4.23 -11.20 -6.39
C ARG A 96 2.72 -11.16 -6.40
N LEU A 97 2.19 -10.08 -6.97
CA LEU A 97 0.76 -9.97 -7.25
C LEU A 97 0.45 -10.63 -8.59
N LEU A 98 -0.62 -11.43 -8.64
CA LEU A 98 -1.00 -12.19 -9.83
C LEU A 98 -1.93 -11.38 -10.73
N SER A 99 -1.77 -11.59 -12.04
CA SER A 99 -2.68 -11.08 -13.06
C SER A 99 -4.01 -11.84 -13.07
N LYS A 100 -5.00 -11.33 -13.80
CA LYS A 100 -6.34 -11.96 -13.85
C LYS A 100 -6.28 -13.35 -14.49
N GLU A 101 -5.50 -13.48 -15.56
CA GLU A 101 -5.32 -14.75 -16.27
C GLU A 101 -4.71 -15.81 -15.35
N GLU A 102 -3.68 -15.44 -14.57
CA GLU A 102 -3.05 -16.36 -13.61
C GLU A 102 -4.00 -16.76 -12.48
N VAL A 103 -4.80 -15.83 -11.96
CA VAL A 103 -5.80 -16.13 -10.92
C VAL A 103 -6.90 -17.04 -11.48
N ASP A 104 -7.35 -16.81 -12.72
CA ASP A 104 -8.36 -17.63 -13.37
C ASP A 104 -7.81 -19.05 -13.67
N ASP A 105 -6.54 -19.18 -14.07
CA ASP A 105 -5.86 -20.46 -14.31
C ASP A 105 -5.62 -21.28 -13.03
N ILE A 106 -5.24 -20.61 -11.94
CA ILE A 106 -5.09 -21.23 -10.62
C ILE A 106 -6.47 -21.56 -10.04
N GLY A 107 -7.47 -20.73 -10.30
CA GLY A 107 -8.81 -20.79 -9.71
C GLY A 107 -8.88 -20.07 -8.36
N ILE A 108 -9.83 -19.14 -8.25
CA ILE A 108 -9.98 -18.25 -7.09
C ILE A 108 -10.10 -18.99 -5.74
N ASP A 109 -10.74 -20.17 -5.74
CA ASP A 109 -10.95 -20.98 -4.54
C ASP A 109 -9.64 -21.49 -3.92
N ASN A 110 -8.54 -21.55 -4.69
CA ASN A 110 -7.23 -21.96 -4.18
C ASN A 110 -6.50 -20.85 -3.39
N PHE A 111 -7.06 -19.64 -3.38
CA PHE A 111 -6.59 -18.50 -2.60
C PHE A 111 -7.36 -18.33 -1.28
N ASP A 112 -8.44 -19.08 -1.10
CA ASP A 112 -9.27 -19.05 0.10
C ASP A 112 -8.75 -20.04 1.15
N ASN A 113 -8.47 -19.51 2.35
CA ASN A 113 -8.36 -20.23 3.60
C ASN A 113 -7.69 -21.62 3.51
N LEU A 114 -6.39 -21.63 3.23
CA LEU A 114 -5.51 -22.78 3.40
C LEU A 114 -5.37 -23.11 4.91
N ASN A 115 -6.43 -23.62 5.53
CA ASN A 115 -6.40 -24.28 6.85
C ASN A 115 -5.58 -25.58 6.83
N THR A 116 -4.95 -25.90 5.70
CA THR A 116 -3.97 -26.95 5.60
C THR A 116 -2.69 -26.50 6.29
N LEU A 117 -2.60 -26.90 7.57
CA LEU A 117 -1.40 -26.94 8.40
C LEU A 117 -0.33 -27.83 7.74
N ALA A 118 0.30 -27.35 6.68
CA ALA A 118 1.35 -28.06 5.98
C ALA A 118 2.41 -27.06 5.52
N THR A 119 3.48 -26.94 6.31
CA THR A 119 4.73 -26.35 5.79
C THR A 119 5.14 -27.08 4.52
N PRO A 120 5.43 -26.37 3.41
CA PRO A 120 6.13 -26.98 2.30
C PRO A 120 7.52 -27.41 2.77
N ARG A 121 7.72 -28.72 3.00
CA ARG A 121 9.05 -29.33 3.23
C ARG A 121 9.92 -29.42 1.96
N ALA A 122 9.51 -28.71 0.90
CA ALA A 122 10.12 -28.68 -0.42
C ALA A 122 9.78 -27.34 -1.08
N ALA A 123 10.59 -26.89 -2.04
CA ALA A 123 10.25 -25.70 -2.85
C ALA A 123 8.87 -25.88 -3.48
N LYS A 124 7.91 -25.05 -3.05
CA LYS A 124 6.53 -25.01 -3.53
C LYS A 124 6.09 -23.56 -3.55
N ASN A 125 5.05 -23.30 -4.32
CA ASN A 125 4.36 -22.02 -4.32
C ASN A 125 3.20 -22.10 -3.33
N SER A 126 2.90 -21.00 -2.66
CA SER A 126 1.68 -20.81 -1.88
C SER A 126 0.91 -19.61 -2.39
N TYR A 127 -0.39 -19.63 -2.14
CA TYR A 127 -1.32 -18.63 -2.61
C TYR A 127 -2.05 -18.02 -1.42
N GLY A 128 -2.35 -16.73 -1.51
CA GLY A 128 -3.19 -16.05 -0.53
C GLY A 128 -3.71 -14.72 -1.03
N LYS A 129 -4.41 -13.99 -0.17
CA LYS A 129 -5.05 -12.72 -0.50
C LYS A 129 -4.72 -11.65 0.53
N LEU A 130 -4.53 -10.43 0.05
CA LEU A 130 -4.53 -9.23 0.88
C LEU A 130 -5.75 -8.39 0.52
N THR A 131 -6.56 -8.05 1.51
CA THR A 131 -7.67 -7.11 1.36
C THR A 131 -7.39 -5.84 2.14
N LEU A 132 -7.34 -4.70 1.44
CA LEU A 132 -7.30 -3.39 2.06
C LEU A 132 -8.68 -2.76 2.06
N THR A 133 -9.13 -2.26 3.21
CA THR A 133 -10.32 -1.42 3.31
C THR A 133 -9.91 -0.03 3.79
N PHE A 134 -10.17 1.00 3.00
CA PHE A 134 -9.92 2.38 3.39
C PHE A 134 -11.21 3.18 3.36
N SER A 135 -11.55 3.82 4.48
CA SER A 135 -12.78 4.59 4.61
C SER A 135 -12.56 5.93 5.29
N GLY A 136 -13.44 6.90 4.96
CA GLY A 136 -13.44 8.21 5.57
C GLY A 136 -14.85 8.72 5.87
N THR A 137 -15.14 9.04 7.14
CA THR A 137 -16.33 9.82 7.52
C THR A 137 -15.94 11.26 7.83
N HIS A 138 -16.89 12.18 7.68
CA HIS A 138 -16.68 13.56 8.09
C HIS A 138 -17.91 14.17 8.75
N SER A 139 -17.66 15.12 9.65
CA SER A 139 -18.68 15.93 10.32
C SER A 139 -18.31 17.41 10.23
N LYS A 140 -19.32 18.26 10.03
CA LYS A 140 -19.16 19.71 9.91
C LYS A 140 -19.78 20.41 11.12
N SER A 141 -19.12 21.44 11.61
CA SER A 141 -19.65 22.34 12.64
C SER A 141 -19.29 23.78 12.29
N GLY A 142 -20.28 24.53 11.79
CA GLY A 142 -20.06 25.85 11.21
C GLY A 142 -19.08 25.79 10.05
N LYS A 143 -17.94 26.52 10.18
CA LYS A 143 -16.85 26.51 9.18
C LYS A 143 -15.82 25.40 9.42
N SER A 144 -15.95 24.63 10.49
CA SER A 144 -14.99 23.56 10.82
C SER A 144 -15.44 22.20 10.29
N VAL A 145 -14.46 21.35 10.02
CA VAL A 145 -14.67 19.96 9.58
C VAL A 145 -13.73 19.04 10.35
N SER A 146 -14.27 17.91 10.78
CA SER A 146 -13.51 16.80 11.36
C SER A 146 -13.70 15.58 10.46
N CYS A 147 -12.62 14.88 10.16
CA CYS A 147 -12.66 13.64 9.37
C CYS A 147 -12.01 12.52 10.16
N LYS A 148 -12.66 11.35 10.16
CA LYS A 148 -12.14 10.11 10.71
C LYS A 148 -11.86 9.18 9.53
N LEU A 149 -10.59 8.84 9.37
CA LEU A 149 -10.11 7.85 8.41
C LEU A 149 -9.87 6.54 9.14
N THR A 150 -10.26 5.44 8.51
CA THR A 150 -10.05 4.07 9.00
C THR A 150 -9.43 3.25 7.88
N ALA A 151 -8.33 2.56 8.18
CA ALA A 151 -7.66 1.66 7.25
C ALA A 151 -7.52 0.29 7.89
N ASP A 152 -7.90 -0.74 7.14
CA ASP A 152 -7.75 -2.14 7.51
C ASP A 152 -6.93 -2.85 6.43
N ALA A 153 -6.02 -3.71 6.86
CA ALA A 153 -5.35 -4.69 6.00
C ALA A 153 -5.58 -6.08 6.58
N ASP A 154 -6.20 -6.93 5.78
CA ASP A 154 -6.58 -8.29 6.16
C ASP A 154 -5.92 -9.30 5.22
N TRP A 155 -5.03 -10.10 5.79
CA TRP A 155 -4.38 -11.22 5.13
C TRP A 155 -5.20 -12.50 5.27
N ASP A 156 -5.48 -13.13 4.15
CA ASP A 156 -5.96 -14.51 4.09
C ASP A 156 -4.85 -15.35 3.44
N PHE A 157 -3.96 -15.86 4.28
CA PHE A 157 -2.83 -16.69 3.91
C PHE A 157 -2.86 -17.97 4.75
N GLY A 158 -2.36 -19.08 4.21
CA GLY A 158 -2.33 -20.34 4.96
C GLY A 158 -1.47 -20.26 6.22
N SER A 159 -1.75 -21.12 7.20
CA SER A 159 -0.93 -21.25 8.41
C SER A 159 0.30 -22.12 8.16
N PHE A 160 1.46 -21.74 8.72
CA PHE A 160 2.70 -22.50 8.60
C PHE A 160 3.00 -23.26 9.92
N THR A 161 3.19 -24.58 9.84
CA THR A 161 3.53 -25.46 10.98
C THR A 161 5.03 -25.55 11.30
N SER A 162 5.80 -24.48 11.14
CA SER A 162 7.24 -24.49 11.43
C SER A 162 7.50 -23.94 12.82
N SER A 163 7.91 -24.79 13.76
CA SER A 163 8.15 -24.45 15.16
C SER A 163 9.46 -23.69 15.42
N GLU A 164 10.31 -23.47 14.42
CA GLU A 164 11.63 -22.82 14.64
C GLU A 164 12.06 -21.83 13.54
N LYS A 165 11.48 -21.88 12.33
CA LYS A 165 11.96 -21.09 11.18
C LYS A 165 10.80 -20.69 10.26
N ASN A 166 10.28 -19.46 10.40
CA ASN A 166 9.27 -18.90 9.49
C ASN A 166 9.99 -18.31 8.25
N PRO A 167 9.59 -18.64 7.01
CA PRO A 167 10.22 -18.11 5.81
C PRO A 167 10.07 -16.60 5.60
N ALA A 168 9.07 -15.97 6.23
CA ALA A 168 8.86 -14.54 6.27
C ALA A 168 9.68 -13.92 7.42
N VAL A 169 10.66 -13.06 7.12
CA VAL A 169 11.55 -12.44 8.13
C VAL A 169 11.58 -10.91 8.03
N GLY A 170 10.59 -10.32 7.35
CA GLY A 170 10.47 -8.89 7.10
C GLY A 170 9.58 -8.11 8.07
N LYS A 171 9.45 -6.81 7.79
CA LYS A 171 8.47 -5.92 8.41
C LYS A 171 7.61 -5.35 7.31
N ASP A 172 6.30 -5.45 7.48
CA ASP A 172 5.37 -4.79 6.60
C ASP A 172 5.06 -3.38 7.11
N PHE A 173 4.60 -2.53 6.20
CA PHE A 173 4.37 -1.12 6.48
C PHE A 173 3.01 -0.65 6.00
N MET A 174 2.39 0.24 6.77
CA MET A 174 1.14 0.89 6.41
C MET A 174 1.25 2.38 6.68
N SER A 175 0.68 3.20 5.79
CA SER A 175 0.60 4.65 5.99
C SER A 175 -0.77 5.21 5.67
N ILE A 176 -1.12 6.29 6.38
CA ILE A 176 -2.22 7.17 6.02
C ILE A 176 -1.64 8.56 5.82
N THR A 177 -1.86 9.12 4.63
CA THR A 177 -1.50 10.49 4.25
C THR A 177 -2.73 11.26 3.83
N TRP A 178 -2.71 12.59 3.95
CA TRP A 178 -3.84 13.43 3.56
C TRP A 178 -3.40 14.80 3.07
N SER A 179 -4.26 15.40 2.24
CA SER A 179 -4.13 16.78 1.74
C SER A 179 -5.06 17.73 2.50
N GLY A 180 -5.07 19.02 2.14
CA GLY A 180 -6.03 19.99 2.67
C GLY A 180 -5.64 20.68 3.97
N SER A 181 -4.37 20.56 4.42
CA SER A 181 -3.83 21.27 5.59
C SER A 181 -4.65 21.06 6.87
N PHE A 182 -5.04 19.80 7.14
CA PHE A 182 -5.71 19.44 8.39
C PHE A 182 -4.69 19.25 9.51
N THR A 183 -5.13 19.50 10.74
CA THR A 183 -4.35 19.16 11.94
C THR A 183 -4.70 17.77 12.44
N THR A 184 -3.70 16.97 12.78
CA THR A 184 -3.90 15.67 13.44
C THR A 184 -4.48 15.85 14.85
N ARG A 185 -5.48 15.05 15.22
CA ARG A 185 -6.11 15.07 16.57
C ARG A 185 -5.87 13.79 17.35
N ALA A 186 -6.05 12.66 16.70
CA ALA A 186 -5.86 11.35 17.30
C ALA A 186 -5.44 10.38 16.20
N PHE A 187 -4.66 9.36 16.57
CA PHE A 187 -4.27 8.28 15.68
C PHE A 187 -4.01 7.02 16.50
N SER A 188 -4.21 5.87 15.88
CA SER A 188 -3.80 4.57 16.42
C SER A 188 -3.50 3.62 15.27
N CYS A 189 -2.65 2.63 15.53
CA CYS A 189 -2.48 1.48 14.66
C CYS A 189 -2.33 0.27 15.57
N LYS A 190 -3.04 -0.81 15.25
CA LYS A 190 -3.02 -2.06 15.98
C LYS A 190 -2.85 -3.18 14.97
N ALA A 191 -2.01 -4.15 15.31
CA ALA A 191 -1.92 -5.40 14.58
C ALA A 191 -2.47 -6.55 15.45
N THR A 192 -3.05 -7.55 14.80
CA THR A 192 -3.61 -8.74 15.41
C THR A 192 -3.15 -9.94 14.60
N ASP A 193 -2.70 -10.99 15.28
CA ASP A 193 -2.20 -12.19 14.64
C ASP A 193 -3.30 -13.13 14.14
N LEU A 194 -2.92 -14.28 13.58
CA LEU A 194 -3.86 -15.29 13.05
C LEU A 194 -4.86 -15.83 14.09
N VAL A 195 -4.46 -15.88 15.37
CA VAL A 195 -5.29 -16.44 16.47
C VAL A 195 -6.07 -15.36 17.23
N GLY A 196 -5.88 -14.09 16.89
CA GLY A 196 -6.61 -12.96 17.47
C GLY A 196 -5.86 -12.24 18.60
N ASN A 197 -4.60 -12.58 18.87
CA ASN A 197 -3.79 -11.89 19.86
C ASN A 197 -3.33 -10.54 19.33
N VAL A 198 -3.32 -9.54 20.22
CA VAL A 198 -2.83 -8.20 19.89
C VAL A 198 -1.30 -8.21 19.84
N THR A 199 -0.75 -7.72 18.74
CA THR A 199 0.68 -7.60 18.52
C THR A 199 1.07 -6.12 18.46
N SER A 200 2.31 -5.82 18.05
CA SER A 200 2.84 -4.46 18.00
C SER A 200 2.86 -3.90 16.58
N ALA A 201 2.23 -2.73 16.41
CA ALA A 201 2.49 -1.83 15.29
C ALA A 201 3.21 -0.58 15.84
N VAL A 202 4.37 -0.26 15.29
CA VAL A 202 5.24 0.83 15.75
C VAL A 202 5.26 1.94 14.72
N MET A 203 5.09 3.19 15.14
CA MET A 203 5.26 4.33 14.24
C MET A 203 6.75 4.51 13.92
N VAL A 204 7.08 4.52 12.64
CA VAL A 204 8.47 4.56 12.14
C VAL A 204 8.81 5.84 11.39
N ASP A 205 7.81 6.54 10.86
CA ASP A 205 7.99 7.87 10.26
C ASP A 205 6.70 8.70 10.31
N SER A 206 6.83 10.02 10.17
CA SER A 206 5.68 10.92 10.13
C SER A 206 6.00 12.27 9.48
N ILE A 207 4.99 12.86 8.85
CA ILE A 207 4.96 14.28 8.51
C ILE A 207 3.94 14.97 9.41
N ALA A 208 4.37 16.02 10.10
CA ALA A 208 3.48 16.83 10.93
C ALA A 208 2.28 17.30 10.11
N ASN A 209 1.07 17.00 10.59
CA ASN A 209 -0.19 17.37 9.92
C ASN A 209 -0.33 16.87 8.47
N GLY A 210 0.39 15.82 8.09
CA GLY A 210 0.39 15.32 6.72
C GLY A 210 0.38 13.81 6.54
N GLY A 211 0.98 13.05 7.46
CA GLY A 211 0.92 11.59 7.36
C GLY A 211 1.64 10.87 8.47
N ARG A 212 1.35 9.57 8.60
CA ARG A 212 1.98 8.64 9.55
C ARG A 212 2.31 7.33 8.85
N VAL A 213 3.42 6.71 9.23
CA VAL A 213 3.82 5.35 8.79
C VAL A 213 4.00 4.48 10.01
N TRP A 214 3.43 3.29 9.94
CA TRP A 214 3.59 2.23 10.93
C TRP A 214 4.27 1.02 10.30
N SER A 215 5.09 0.33 11.10
CA SER A 215 5.68 -0.95 10.79
C SER A 215 5.14 -2.03 11.73
N PHE A 216 5.01 -3.25 11.25
CA PHE A 216 4.64 -4.41 12.04
C PHE A 216 5.41 -5.63 11.51
N ASP A 217 5.68 -6.59 12.39
CA ASP A 217 6.40 -7.80 11.99
C ASP A 217 5.52 -8.67 11.10
N GLU A 218 6.08 -9.15 9.99
CA GLU A 218 5.37 -10.04 9.08
C GLU A 218 5.19 -11.43 9.72
N SER A 219 6.27 -11.94 10.35
CA SER A 219 6.29 -13.20 11.08
C SER A 219 6.34 -13.00 12.58
N LEU A 220 5.57 -13.83 13.28
CA LEU A 220 5.55 -13.96 14.73
C LEU A 220 5.91 -15.39 15.09
N PHE A 221 6.87 -15.55 16.01
CA PHE A 221 7.30 -16.85 16.51
C PHE A 221 6.49 -17.21 17.77
N GLU A 222 5.73 -18.31 17.68
CA GLU A 222 5.26 -19.05 18.85
C GLU A 222 5.87 -20.45 18.81
N ASP A 223 6.18 -21.04 19.98
CA ASP A 223 7.04 -22.23 20.17
C ASP A 223 6.74 -23.43 19.24
N HIS A 224 5.58 -23.49 18.58
CA HIS A 224 5.16 -24.62 17.75
C HIS A 224 4.50 -24.28 16.39
N PHE A 225 4.24 -23.00 16.07
CA PHE A 225 3.59 -22.59 14.83
C PHE A 225 4.14 -21.25 14.32
N ALA A 226 4.31 -21.13 13.00
CA ALA A 226 4.63 -19.87 12.37
C ALA A 226 3.33 -19.06 12.21
N ASN A 227 3.32 -17.91 12.85
CA ASN A 227 2.20 -16.98 12.94
C ASN A 227 2.56 -15.71 12.17
N TYR A 228 1.56 -14.91 11.83
CA TYR A 228 1.75 -13.66 11.10
C TYR A 228 0.70 -12.64 11.52
N ASN A 229 0.96 -11.36 11.25
CA ASN A 229 -0.03 -10.32 11.49
C ASN A 229 -1.14 -10.40 10.43
N LYS A 230 -2.28 -10.97 10.84
CA LYS A 230 -3.44 -11.20 9.98
C LYS A 230 -4.21 -9.92 9.70
N ASN A 231 -4.48 -9.14 10.75
CA ASN A 231 -5.27 -7.92 10.64
C ASN A 231 -4.47 -6.74 11.17
N ILE A 232 -4.42 -5.66 10.39
CA ILE A 232 -3.82 -4.40 10.78
C ILE A 232 -4.87 -3.32 10.65
N HIS A 233 -5.20 -2.68 11.77
CA HIS A 233 -6.23 -1.65 11.86
C HIS A 233 -5.61 -0.32 12.28
N ALA A 234 -5.72 0.69 11.43
CA ALA A 234 -5.27 2.04 11.69
C ALA A 234 -6.43 3.04 11.68
N THR A 235 -6.42 3.97 12.63
CA THR A 235 -7.36 5.09 12.67
C THR A 235 -6.62 6.42 12.66
N MET A 236 -7.20 7.40 12.00
CA MET A 236 -6.65 8.74 11.91
C MET A 236 -7.77 9.77 12.00
N THR A 237 -7.73 10.65 12.99
CA THR A 237 -8.66 11.78 13.12
C THR A 237 -7.94 13.07 12.78
N ILE A 238 -8.43 13.74 11.74
CA ILE A 238 -7.90 15.01 11.25
C ILE A 238 -8.98 16.09 11.35
N LYS A 239 -8.57 17.32 11.70
CA LYS A 239 -9.50 18.44 11.90
C LYS A 239 -8.98 19.69 11.23
N LYS A 240 -9.91 20.42 10.60
CA LYS A 240 -9.67 21.76 10.11
C LYS A 240 -10.67 22.73 10.72
N ASN A 241 -10.16 23.81 11.31
CA ASN A 241 -11.00 24.78 12.04
C ASN A 241 -11.81 25.68 11.09
N THR A 242 -11.28 25.93 9.89
CA THR A 242 -11.94 26.74 8.87
C THR A 242 -11.70 26.11 7.52
N MET A 243 -12.77 25.65 6.87
CA MET A 243 -12.75 25.14 5.51
C MET A 243 -12.28 26.23 4.54
N THR A 244 -11.39 25.86 3.64
CA THR A 244 -10.71 26.73 2.68
C THR A 244 -10.85 26.24 1.23
N GLY A 245 -11.51 25.10 1.01
CA GLY A 245 -11.58 24.46 -0.31
C GLY A 245 -12.41 25.22 -1.34
N ASN A 246 -13.33 26.11 -0.94
CA ASN A 246 -14.20 26.89 -1.84
C ASN A 246 -14.89 26.04 -2.93
N GLY A 247 -15.32 24.82 -2.58
CA GLY A 247 -15.91 23.86 -3.51
C GLY A 247 -14.97 22.72 -3.94
N ASN A 248 -13.66 22.89 -3.76
CA ASN A 248 -12.70 21.80 -3.91
C ASN A 248 -12.74 20.85 -2.70
N THR A 249 -12.37 19.60 -2.93
CA THR A 249 -12.23 18.55 -1.91
C THR A 249 -10.78 18.11 -1.77
N ALA A 250 -10.45 17.55 -0.62
CA ALA A 250 -9.19 16.93 -0.29
C ALA A 250 -9.30 15.42 -0.46
N GLU A 251 -8.15 14.79 -0.51
CA GLU A 251 -7.97 13.35 -0.61
C GLU A 251 -7.10 12.85 0.53
N ALA A 252 -7.33 11.59 0.90
CA ALA A 252 -6.45 10.81 1.75
C ALA A 252 -6.01 9.56 1.00
N VAL A 253 -4.79 9.10 1.27
CA VAL A 253 -4.18 7.94 0.62
C VAL A 253 -3.70 6.96 1.69
N LEU A 254 -4.14 5.71 1.56
CA LEU A 254 -3.61 4.54 2.23
C LEU A 254 -2.55 3.91 1.32
N LYS A 255 -1.38 3.60 1.87
CA LYS A 255 -0.38 2.76 1.21
C LYS A 255 0.05 1.65 2.13
N TYR A 256 -0.01 0.41 1.64
CA TYR A 256 0.57 -0.78 2.25
C TYR A 256 1.83 -1.17 1.48
N ILE A 257 2.89 -1.58 2.18
CA ILE A 257 4.09 -2.18 1.59
C ILE A 257 4.31 -3.52 2.27
N HIS A 258 4.37 -4.57 1.45
CA HIS A 258 4.79 -5.89 1.86
C HIS A 258 6.28 -6.06 1.57
N THR A 259 7.06 -6.53 2.55
CA THR A 259 8.46 -6.89 2.35
C THR A 259 8.64 -8.37 2.67
N TYR A 260 8.94 -9.17 1.65
CA TYR A 260 9.02 -10.63 1.80
C TYR A 260 10.43 -11.13 2.11
N LYS A 261 11.41 -10.23 2.29
CA LYS A 261 12.73 -10.54 2.84
C LYS A 261 13.14 -9.52 3.90
N GLN A 262 14.14 -9.89 4.71
CA GLN A 262 14.62 -9.07 5.81
C GLN A 262 15.00 -7.66 5.34
N THR A 263 14.39 -6.65 5.95
CA THR A 263 14.58 -5.25 5.56
C THR A 263 15.92 -4.70 6.07
N VAL A 264 16.77 -4.25 5.15
CA VAL A 264 18.00 -3.46 5.45
C VAL A 264 17.85 -2.00 4.96
N GLY A 265 16.60 -1.56 4.79
CA GLY A 265 16.26 -0.28 4.18
C GLY A 265 15.93 0.85 5.15
N SER A 266 15.92 2.08 4.62
CA SER A 266 15.40 3.26 5.32
C SER A 266 14.04 3.67 4.78
N ILE A 267 13.11 3.94 5.69
CA ILE A 267 11.79 4.50 5.39
C ILE A 267 11.92 6.01 5.31
N SER A 268 11.34 6.62 4.27
CA SER A 268 11.21 8.07 4.21
C SER A 268 9.87 8.51 3.65
N MET A 269 9.25 9.45 4.36
CA MET A 269 8.19 10.31 3.86
C MET A 269 8.80 11.64 3.40
N SER A 270 8.44 12.09 2.21
CA SER A 270 8.74 13.45 1.75
C SER A 270 7.46 14.29 1.68
N ALA A 271 7.50 15.51 2.22
CA ALA A 271 6.45 16.51 2.01
C ALA A 271 6.93 17.50 0.93
N GLY A 272 6.10 17.78 -0.08
CA GLY A 272 6.28 18.93 -0.95
C GLY A 272 5.82 20.22 -0.24
N SER A 273 6.18 21.38 -0.80
CA SER A 273 5.85 22.69 -0.20
C SER A 273 4.35 22.94 -0.01
N ASP A 274 3.50 22.24 -0.76
CA ASP A 274 2.05 22.50 -0.81
C ASP A 274 1.18 21.23 -0.69
N THR A 275 1.79 20.03 -0.64
CA THR A 275 1.10 18.74 -0.56
C THR A 275 1.96 17.67 0.12
N VAL A 276 1.33 16.74 0.82
CA VAL A 276 1.96 15.47 1.20
C VAL A 276 1.95 14.60 -0.04
N SER A 277 3.13 14.14 -0.50
CA SER A 277 3.17 13.20 -1.63
C SER A 277 2.48 11.90 -1.22
N ALA A 278 1.81 11.26 -2.18
CA ALA A 278 0.90 10.11 -2.03
C ALA A 278 1.50 8.80 -1.45
N GLY A 279 2.57 8.86 -0.67
CA GLY A 279 3.13 7.71 0.00
C GLY A 279 4.53 7.94 0.51
N PHE A 280 4.92 7.08 1.44
CA PHE A 280 6.31 6.87 1.83
C PHE A 280 6.98 5.93 0.83
N THR A 281 8.30 5.99 0.81
CA THR A 281 9.14 5.03 0.09
C THR A 281 9.98 4.26 1.09
N LEU A 282 10.12 2.96 0.85
CA LEU A 282 11.14 2.16 1.49
C LEU A 282 12.29 2.03 0.49
N SER A 283 13.45 2.56 0.89
CA SER A 283 14.65 2.63 0.06
C SER A 283 15.60 1.48 0.37
N ASN A 284 16.34 1.02 -0.63
CA ASN A 284 17.30 -0.10 -0.52
C ASN A 284 16.64 -1.43 -0.11
N VAL A 285 15.39 -1.63 -0.54
CA VAL A 285 14.67 -2.91 -0.44
C VAL A 285 14.09 -3.18 -1.83
N ASP A 286 14.73 -4.08 -2.57
CA ASP A 286 14.28 -4.47 -3.92
C ASP A 286 13.11 -5.46 -3.87
N GLU A 287 12.99 -6.17 -2.74
CA GLU A 287 12.06 -7.28 -2.53
C GLU A 287 10.84 -6.82 -1.76
N GLN A 288 10.03 -6.01 -2.45
CA GLN A 288 8.81 -5.45 -1.90
C GLN A 288 7.77 -5.25 -3.01
N TRP A 289 6.52 -5.16 -2.61
CA TRP A 289 5.47 -4.60 -3.45
C TRP A 289 4.51 -3.79 -2.60
N SER A 290 3.76 -2.90 -3.25
CA SER A 290 2.86 -2.00 -2.57
C SER A 290 1.48 -2.00 -3.17
N LEU A 291 0.49 -1.71 -2.33
CA LEU A 291 -0.89 -1.50 -2.73
C LEU A 291 -1.36 -0.16 -2.17
N VAL A 292 -1.91 0.67 -3.06
CA VAL A 292 -2.33 2.04 -2.76
C VAL A 292 -3.84 2.13 -2.92
N CYS A 293 -4.52 2.73 -1.95
CA CYS A 293 -5.96 3.03 -1.99
C CYS A 293 -6.20 4.52 -1.67
N THR A 294 -7.09 5.17 -2.40
CA THR A 294 -7.37 6.62 -2.24
C THR A 294 -8.83 6.84 -1.90
N VAL A 295 -9.10 7.61 -0.85
CA VAL A 295 -10.43 8.13 -0.52
C VAL A 295 -10.46 9.62 -0.86
N THR A 296 -11.44 10.01 -1.66
CA THR A 296 -11.61 11.39 -2.14
C THR A 296 -12.82 12.06 -1.48
N ASN A 297 -13.15 13.28 -1.93
CA ASN A 297 -14.34 14.02 -1.48
C ASN A 297 -14.34 14.44 0.00
N ILE A 298 -13.16 14.62 0.61
CA ILE A 298 -13.03 15.13 1.97
C ILE A 298 -13.17 16.67 1.96
N PRO A 299 -14.17 17.28 2.60
CA PRO A 299 -14.28 18.74 2.64
C PRO A 299 -13.15 19.34 3.48
N TYR A 300 -12.51 20.42 3.00
CA TYR A 300 -11.40 21.09 3.67
C TYR A 300 -11.39 22.61 3.45
#